data_AF-A0A7S3FKA0-F1
#
_entry.id   AF-A0A7S3FKA0-F1
#
_cell.length_a   1.000
_cell.length_b   1.000
_cell.length_c   1.000
_cell.angle_alpha   90.00
_cell.angle_beta   90.00
_cell.angle_gamma   90.00
#
_symmetry.space_group_name_H-M   'P 1'
#
loop_
_entity.id
_entity.type
_entity.pdbx_description
1 polymer ?
#
loop_
_entity_poly.entity_id
_entity_poly.type
_entity_poly.pdbx_seq_one_letter_code
_entity_poly.pdbx_strand_id
1 'polypeptide(L)'
;RDCANPSPDLNIIGIKLTQLELERVAYEDSVYVDQFLREVARRLLGRRPGSHELEVRLDPNVPQQAVVWMQAAKYLDGRLQSTPEQKPGRTPDLGVAAAVAMRAVMAEVSGSAAAWIVLRHMLERGGRAEGVGAASAHSHAAREEAARKLISNHSNVVRDCANPS
;
A
#
# COMPACT_ATOMS: atom_id res chain seq x y z
N ARG A 1 -13.22 -6.36 -8.33
CA ARG A 1 -14.50 -6.90 -7.83
C ARG A 1 -14.34 -8.02 -6.79
N ASP A 2 -13.12 -8.37 -6.39
CA ASP A 2 -12.90 -9.69 -5.80
C ASP A 2 -11.70 -9.67 -4.80
N CYS A 3 -11.08 -8.51 -4.59
CA CYS A 3 -9.85 -8.36 -3.79
C CYS A 3 -10.07 -8.74 -2.32
N ALA A 4 -11.21 -8.37 -1.74
CA ALA A 4 -11.65 -8.77 -0.41
C ALA A 4 -13.05 -9.39 -0.53
N ASN A 5 -13.10 -10.72 -0.69
CA ASN A 5 -14.33 -11.46 -0.95
C ASN A 5 -14.75 -12.25 0.30
N PRO A 6 -16.01 -12.14 0.78
CA PRO A 6 -16.46 -12.86 1.97
C PRO A 6 -16.56 -14.38 1.78
N SER A 7 -16.66 -14.87 0.54
CA SER A 7 -16.71 -16.31 0.27
C SER A 7 -15.31 -16.87 -0.03
N PRO A 8 -14.92 -18.00 0.59
CA PRO A 8 -13.65 -18.66 0.30
C PRO A 8 -13.65 -19.38 -1.07
N ASP A 9 -14.82 -19.69 -1.62
CA ASP A 9 -14.96 -20.60 -2.77
C ASP A 9 -15.68 -19.97 -3.97
N LEU A 10 -16.50 -18.94 -3.76
CA LEU A 10 -17.30 -18.30 -4.79
C LEU A 10 -16.88 -16.85 -4.97
N ASN A 11 -16.90 -16.33 -6.19
CA ASN A 11 -16.76 -14.91 -6.47
C ASN A 11 -18.04 -14.15 -6.08
N ILE A 12 -18.02 -12.83 -6.23
CA ILE A 12 -19.16 -11.97 -5.86
C ILE A 12 -20.47 -12.20 -6.66
N ILE A 13 -20.44 -13.05 -7.70
CA ILE A 13 -21.62 -13.44 -8.49
C ILE A 13 -21.97 -14.93 -8.31
N GLY A 14 -21.42 -15.60 -7.30
CA GLY A 14 -21.76 -16.98 -6.95
C GLY A 14 -21.10 -18.05 -7.83
N ILE A 15 -20.08 -17.70 -8.60
CA ILE A 15 -19.33 -18.64 -9.45
C ILE A 15 -18.05 -19.04 -8.73
N LYS A 16 -17.64 -20.32 -8.84
CA LYS A 16 -16.40 -20.82 -8.23
C LYS A 16 -15.19 -19.93 -8.56
N LEU A 17 -14.39 -19.63 -7.55
CA LEU A 17 -13.17 -18.83 -7.71
C LEU A 17 -12.25 -19.47 -8.75
N THR A 18 -11.72 -18.61 -9.61
CA THR A 18 -10.64 -18.93 -10.54
C THR A 18 -9.40 -18.14 -10.15
N GLN A 19 -8.24 -18.51 -10.70
CA GLN A 19 -6.96 -17.89 -10.40
C GLN A 19 -6.57 -18.04 -8.92
N LEU A 20 -6.58 -19.27 -8.42
CA LEU A 20 -6.31 -19.59 -7.00
C LEU A 20 -4.85 -19.29 -6.59
N GLU A 21 -3.97 -19.11 -7.58
CA GLU A 21 -2.60 -18.60 -7.37
C GLU A 21 -2.56 -17.14 -6.90
N LEU A 22 -3.64 -16.37 -7.06
CA LEU A 22 -3.74 -14.99 -6.60
C LEU A 22 -4.34 -14.94 -5.19
N GLU A 23 -3.50 -14.61 -4.22
CA GLU A 23 -3.88 -14.43 -2.83
C GLU A 23 -4.77 -13.20 -2.65
N ARG A 24 -5.96 -13.41 -2.10
CA ARG A 24 -6.95 -12.35 -1.82
C ARG A 24 -6.69 -11.75 -0.44
N VAL A 25 -7.10 -10.50 -0.27
CA VAL A 25 -7.15 -9.85 1.04
C VAL A 25 -8.33 -10.42 1.82
N ALA A 26 -8.17 -10.52 3.15
CA ALA A 26 -9.23 -10.92 4.05
C ALA A 26 -10.43 -9.96 3.97
N TYR A 27 -11.66 -10.46 4.11
CA TYR A 27 -12.87 -9.64 3.90
C TYR A 27 -13.02 -8.55 4.97
N GLU A 28 -12.64 -8.87 6.20
CA GLU A 28 -12.58 -7.97 7.36
C GLU A 28 -11.70 -6.74 7.10
N ASP A 29 -10.71 -6.86 6.23
CA ASP A 29 -9.77 -5.80 5.87
C ASP A 29 -10.21 -4.98 4.64
N SER A 30 -11.42 -5.23 4.12
CA SER A 30 -11.95 -4.57 2.91
C SER A 30 -11.96 -3.03 2.98
N VAL A 31 -12.10 -2.46 4.19
CA VAL A 31 -12.00 -1.00 4.40
C VAL A 31 -10.63 -0.44 4.01
N TYR A 32 -9.55 -1.19 4.28
CA TYR A 32 -8.19 -0.78 3.92
C TYR A 32 -7.92 -0.96 2.42
N VAL A 33 -8.57 -1.95 1.79
CA VAL A 33 -8.56 -2.10 0.31
C VAL A 33 -9.23 -0.90 -0.35
N ASP A 34 -10.40 -0.48 0.13
CA ASP A 34 -11.11 0.70 -0.38
C ASP A 34 -10.28 1.99 -0.25
N GLN A 35 -9.62 2.17 0.90
CA GLN A 35 -8.66 3.25 1.13
C GLN A 35 -7.50 3.25 0.14
N PHE A 36 -6.88 2.09 -0.10
CA PHE A 36 -5.81 1.94 -1.11
C PHE A 36 -6.31 2.32 -2.51
N LEU A 37 -7.48 1.82 -2.91
CA LEU A 37 -8.05 2.08 -4.23
C LEU A 37 -8.37 3.57 -4.43
N ARG A 38 -8.89 4.26 -3.40
CA ARG A 38 -9.13 5.72 -3.44
C ARG A 38 -7.85 6.49 -3.65
N GLU A 39 -6.79 6.13 -2.94
CA GLU A 39 -5.49 6.82 -3.06
C GLU A 39 -4.85 6.60 -4.43
N VAL A 40 -4.90 5.37 -4.96
CA VAL A 40 -4.45 5.07 -6.33
C VAL A 40 -5.24 5.88 -7.36
N ALA A 41 -6.57 5.90 -7.25
CA ALA A 41 -7.43 6.66 -8.16
C ALA A 41 -7.16 8.17 -8.08
N ARG A 42 -7.02 8.73 -6.87
CA ARG A 42 -6.70 10.15 -6.65
C ARG A 42 -5.40 10.56 -7.33
N ARG A 43 -4.35 9.75 -7.22
CA ARG A 43 -3.06 10.02 -7.89
C ARG A 43 -3.16 9.92 -9.41
N LEU A 44 -3.85 8.90 -9.94
CA LEU A 44 -4.09 8.76 -11.38
C LEU A 44 -4.90 9.91 -11.98
N LEU A 45 -5.86 10.46 -11.23
CA LEU A 45 -6.66 11.63 -11.64
C LEU A 45 -5.89 12.95 -11.61
N GLY A 46 -4.72 12.96 -10.97
CA GLY A 46 -3.88 14.15 -10.77
C GLY A 46 -4.47 15.16 -9.78
N ARG A 47 -3.80 16.30 -9.66
CA ARG A 47 -4.26 17.39 -8.78
C ARG A 47 -5.52 18.03 -9.37
N ARG A 48 -6.60 18.01 -8.61
CA ARG A 48 -7.88 18.67 -8.91
C ARG A 48 -8.35 19.47 -7.69
N PRO A 49 -9.19 20.51 -7.85
CA PRO A 49 -9.84 21.16 -6.72
C PRO A 49 -10.50 20.13 -5.80
N GLY A 50 -10.26 20.23 -4.48
CA GLY A 50 -10.76 19.29 -3.47
C GLY A 50 -10.06 17.92 -3.42
N SER A 51 -9.18 17.57 -4.37
CA SER A 51 -8.52 16.26 -4.37
C SER A 51 -7.63 16.01 -3.15
N HIS A 52 -7.13 17.05 -2.47
CA HIS A 52 -6.35 16.90 -1.24
C HIS A 52 -7.20 16.37 -0.07
N GLU A 53 -8.50 16.64 -0.06
CA GLU A 53 -9.43 16.19 0.99
C GLU A 53 -9.66 14.68 0.92
N LEU A 54 -9.41 14.09 -0.26
CA LEU A 54 -9.53 12.67 -0.53
C LEU A 54 -8.20 11.92 -0.30
N GLU A 55 -7.13 12.62 0.09
CA GLU A 55 -5.84 11.98 0.36
C GLU A 55 -5.98 10.99 1.51
N VAL A 56 -5.62 9.72 1.24
CA VAL A 56 -5.52 8.72 2.31
C VAL A 56 -4.06 8.53 2.65
N ARG A 57 -3.74 8.67 3.93
CA ARG A 57 -2.41 8.40 4.48
C ARG A 57 -2.45 7.16 5.35
N LEU A 58 -1.29 6.55 5.53
CA LEU A 58 -1.14 5.48 6.51
C LEU A 58 -1.44 6.00 7.91
N ASP A 59 -2.15 5.22 8.71
CA ASP A 59 -2.33 5.47 10.13
C ASP A 59 -1.25 4.69 10.90
N PRO A 60 -0.35 5.37 11.63
CA PRO A 60 0.71 4.70 12.36
C PRO A 60 0.19 3.80 13.48
N ASN A 61 -1.06 3.97 13.92
CA ASN A 61 -1.70 3.12 14.91
C ASN A 61 -2.34 1.88 14.29
N VAL A 62 -2.37 1.77 12.96
CA VAL A 62 -3.02 0.67 12.23
C VAL A 62 -2.02 0.05 11.23
N PRO A 63 -1.03 -0.73 11.70
CA PRO A 63 -0.05 -1.36 10.80
C PRO A 63 -0.69 -2.28 9.75
N GLN A 64 -1.84 -2.87 10.08
CA GLN A 64 -2.61 -3.73 9.18
C GLN A 64 -3.01 -3.00 7.89
N GLN A 65 -3.28 -1.70 7.95
CA GLN A 65 -3.61 -0.90 6.77
C GLN A 65 -2.46 -0.97 5.74
N ALA A 66 -1.21 -0.80 6.19
CA ALA A 66 -0.05 -0.87 5.32
C ALA A 66 0.12 -2.28 4.71
N VAL A 67 -0.11 -3.34 5.50
CA VAL A 67 -0.03 -4.73 5.04
C VAL A 67 -1.06 -4.98 3.92
N VAL A 68 -2.29 -4.55 4.15
CA VAL A 68 -3.39 -4.71 3.19
C VAL A 68 -3.13 -3.94 1.91
N TRP A 69 -2.55 -2.73 1.98
CA TRP A 69 -2.19 -1.97 0.78
C TRP A 69 -1.18 -2.71 -0.10
N MET A 70 -0.19 -3.38 0.50
CA MET A 70 0.76 -4.22 -0.25
C MET A 70 0.08 -5.45 -0.88
N GLN A 71 -0.77 -6.14 -0.11
CA GLN A 71 -1.50 -7.32 -0.59
C GLN A 71 -2.46 -6.96 -1.73
N ALA A 72 -3.21 -5.86 -1.59
CA ALA A 72 -4.11 -5.35 -2.61
C ALA A 72 -3.35 -4.98 -3.89
N ALA A 73 -2.20 -4.30 -3.78
CA ALA A 73 -1.36 -3.98 -4.93
C ALA A 73 -0.89 -5.24 -5.66
N LYS A 74 -0.35 -6.23 -4.93
CA LYS A 74 0.10 -7.52 -5.51
C LYS A 74 -1.05 -8.26 -6.20
N TYR A 75 -2.23 -8.31 -5.56
CA TYR A 75 -3.41 -8.95 -6.12
C TYR A 75 -3.88 -8.28 -7.42
N LEU A 76 -3.98 -6.94 -7.44
CA LEU A 76 -4.42 -6.20 -8.61
C LEU A 76 -3.40 -6.28 -9.76
N ASP A 77 -2.11 -6.21 -9.44
CA ASP A 77 -1.01 -6.34 -10.39
C ASP A 77 -1.05 -7.69 -11.14
N GLY A 78 -1.29 -8.78 -10.42
CA GLY A 78 -1.47 -10.12 -10.99
C GLY A 78 -2.77 -10.28 -11.82
N ARG A 79 -3.79 -9.46 -11.56
CA ARG A 79 -5.05 -9.48 -12.32
C ARG A 79 -5.04 -8.60 -13.57
N LEU A 80 -4.22 -7.56 -13.56
CA LEU A 80 -4.19 -6.52 -14.58
C LEU A 80 -3.80 -7.12 -15.93
N GLN A 81 -4.77 -7.16 -16.85
CA GLN A 81 -4.58 -7.60 -18.22
C GLN A 81 -4.59 -6.41 -19.16
N SER A 82 -3.47 -6.21 -19.85
CA SER A 82 -3.24 -5.10 -20.77
C SER A 82 -2.89 -5.54 -22.18
N THR A 83 -2.62 -6.82 -22.41
CA THR A 83 -2.37 -7.38 -23.73
C THR A 83 -3.19 -8.66 -23.97
N PRO A 84 -3.57 -8.97 -25.22
CA PRO A 84 -4.31 -10.19 -25.54
C PRO A 84 -3.56 -11.48 -25.17
N GLU A 85 -2.23 -11.46 -25.20
CA GLU A 85 -1.38 -12.63 -24.96
C GLU A 85 -1.38 -13.05 -23.48
N GLN A 86 -1.65 -12.11 -22.57
CA GLN A 86 -1.72 -12.41 -21.14
C GLN A 86 -2.91 -13.33 -20.82
N LYS A 87 -4.02 -13.19 -21.55
CA LYS A 87 -5.19 -14.09 -21.52
C LYS A 87 -5.82 -14.22 -22.90
N PRO A 88 -5.32 -15.14 -23.74
CA PRO A 88 -5.84 -15.34 -25.09
C PRO A 88 -7.36 -15.60 -25.09
N GLY A 89 -8.07 -14.95 -26.01
CA GLY A 89 -9.53 -15.06 -26.12
C GLY A 89 -10.34 -14.12 -25.23
N ARG A 90 -9.68 -13.29 -24.41
CA ARG A 90 -10.35 -12.24 -23.62
C ARG A 90 -9.87 -10.85 -24.04
N THR A 91 -10.80 -9.90 -24.14
CA THR A 91 -10.46 -8.48 -24.33
C THR A 91 -9.69 -7.97 -23.09
N PRO A 92 -8.51 -7.33 -23.26
CA PRO A 92 -7.78 -6.73 -22.16
C PRO A 92 -8.65 -5.75 -21.36
N ASP A 93 -8.46 -5.71 -20.04
CA ASP A 93 -9.23 -4.85 -19.14
C ASP A 93 -8.80 -3.37 -19.27
N LEU A 94 -7.54 -3.12 -19.68
CA LEU A 94 -6.97 -1.79 -19.91
C LEU A 94 -6.07 -1.80 -21.16
N GLY A 95 -5.85 -0.62 -21.74
CA GLY A 95 -4.76 -0.42 -22.71
C GLY A 95 -3.38 -0.47 -22.04
N VAL A 96 -2.34 -0.82 -22.79
CA VAL A 96 -0.95 -0.95 -22.29
C VAL A 96 -0.50 0.29 -21.50
N ALA A 97 -0.66 1.49 -22.06
CA ALA A 97 -0.26 2.72 -21.39
C ALA A 97 -1.01 2.96 -20.07
N ALA A 98 -2.32 2.68 -20.03
CA ALA A 98 -3.12 2.81 -18.82
C ALA A 98 -2.70 1.80 -17.75
N ALA A 99 -2.36 0.58 -18.15
CA ALA A 99 -1.86 -0.44 -17.23
C ALA A 99 -0.49 -0.06 -16.64
N VAL A 100 0.42 0.49 -17.45
CA VAL A 100 1.73 1.02 -16.97
C VAL A 100 1.51 2.12 -15.94
N ALA A 101 0.62 3.09 -16.21
CA ALA A 101 0.29 4.15 -15.26
C ALA A 101 -0.27 3.60 -13.95
N MET A 102 -1.21 2.65 -14.03
CA MET A 102 -1.80 2.02 -12.84
C MET A 102 -0.76 1.26 -12.01
N ARG A 103 0.13 0.47 -12.64
CA ARG A 103 1.21 -0.25 -11.93
C ARG A 103 2.17 0.71 -11.25
N ALA A 104 2.58 1.79 -11.92
CA ALA A 104 3.48 2.79 -11.34
C ALA A 104 2.89 3.42 -10.07
N VAL A 105 1.62 3.83 -10.10
CA VAL A 105 0.95 4.41 -8.93
C VAL A 105 0.74 3.38 -7.81
N MET A 106 0.33 2.15 -8.13
CA MET A 106 0.22 1.09 -7.12
C MET A 106 1.57 0.80 -6.44
N ALA A 107 2.66 0.77 -7.21
CA ALA A 107 4.01 0.56 -6.69
C ALA A 107 4.47 1.72 -5.79
N GLU A 108 4.14 2.97 -6.14
CA GLU A 108 4.44 4.13 -5.31
C GLU A 108 3.71 4.08 -3.96
N VAL A 109 2.40 3.83 -3.98
CA VAL A 109 1.54 3.79 -2.78
C VAL A 109 1.93 2.62 -1.87
N SER A 110 2.08 1.42 -2.44
CA SER A 110 2.44 0.21 -1.67
C SER A 110 3.91 0.18 -1.25
N GLY A 111 4.82 0.77 -2.02
CA GLY A 111 6.24 0.86 -1.68
C GLY A 111 6.49 1.73 -0.45
N SER A 112 5.76 2.84 -0.32
CA SER A 112 5.80 3.66 0.90
C SER A 112 5.30 2.89 2.12
N ALA A 113 4.20 2.13 1.97
CA ALA A 113 3.68 1.25 3.03
C ALA A 113 4.68 0.17 3.45
N ALA A 114 5.33 -0.48 2.48
CA ALA A 114 6.35 -1.50 2.74
C ALA A 114 7.53 -0.95 3.55
N ALA A 115 8.02 0.25 3.21
CA ALA A 115 9.15 0.85 3.92
C ALA A 115 8.85 1.09 5.41
N TRP A 116 7.65 1.60 5.75
CA TRP A 116 7.26 1.81 7.14
C TRP A 116 7.08 0.51 7.92
N ILE A 117 6.55 -0.54 7.29
CA ILE A 117 6.47 -1.88 7.91
C ILE A 117 7.86 -2.43 8.21
N VAL A 118 8.78 -2.34 7.24
CA VAL A 118 10.15 -2.83 7.41
C VAL A 118 10.84 -2.13 8.59
N LEU A 119 10.70 -0.80 8.68
CA LEU A 119 11.24 -0.01 9.80
C LEU A 119 10.62 -0.42 11.14
N ARG A 120 9.32 -0.69 11.19
CA ARG A 120 8.65 -1.18 12.41
C ARG A 120 9.17 -2.55 12.83
N HIS A 121 9.27 -3.50 11.91
CA HIS A 121 9.83 -4.82 12.21
C HIS A 121 11.30 -4.75 12.66
N MET A 122 12.10 -3.82 12.11
CA MET A 122 13.46 -3.60 12.57
C MET A 122 13.51 -3.11 14.02
N LEU A 123 12.62 -2.18 14.40
CA LEU A 123 12.51 -1.73 15.80
C LEU A 123 12.06 -2.84 16.75
N GLU A 124 11.09 -3.67 16.33
CA GLU A 124 10.53 -4.74 17.16
C GLU A 124 11.51 -5.89 17.37
N ARG A 125 12.29 -6.25 16.34
CA ARG A 125 13.35 -7.26 16.44
C ARG A 125 14.48 -6.83 17.38
N GLY A 126 14.69 -5.52 17.50
CA GLY A 126 15.76 -4.93 18.31
C GLY A 126 17.15 -5.37 17.86
N GLY A 127 18.14 -5.10 18.71
CA GLY A 127 19.54 -5.45 18.47
C GLY A 127 20.42 -4.21 18.29
N ARG A 128 21.66 -4.29 18.79
CA ARG A 128 22.63 -3.19 18.64
C ARG A 128 23.01 -3.03 17.17
N ALA A 129 22.71 -1.87 16.62
CA ALA A 129 23.21 -1.44 15.32
C ALA A 129 24.20 -0.29 15.45
N GLU A 130 25.19 -0.22 14.57
CA GLU A 130 26.03 0.97 14.45
C GLU A 130 25.22 2.15 13.88
N GLY A 131 25.59 3.37 14.26
CA GLY A 131 25.02 4.57 13.65
C GLY A 131 25.60 4.78 12.25
N VAL A 132 24.81 5.35 11.35
CA VAL A 132 25.26 5.76 10.01
C VAL A 132 25.34 7.28 9.94
N GLY A 133 26.44 7.82 9.40
CA GLY A 133 26.63 9.26 9.24
C GLY A 133 26.61 10.02 10.56
N ALA A 134 25.82 11.11 10.65
CA ALA A 134 25.69 11.90 11.88
C ALA A 134 25.19 11.05 13.07
N ALA A 135 24.44 9.99 12.81
CA ALA A 135 23.93 9.10 13.85
C ALA A 135 25.07 8.36 14.59
N SER A 136 26.23 8.15 13.96
CA SER A 136 27.38 7.47 14.58
C SER A 136 27.93 8.22 15.82
N ALA A 137 27.65 9.52 15.95
CA ALA A 137 28.03 10.32 17.10
C ALA A 137 27.14 10.11 18.34
N HIS A 138 26.05 9.33 18.24
CA HIS A 138 25.05 9.19 19.28
C HIS A 138 24.89 7.74 19.74
N SER A 139 24.53 7.57 21.02
CA SER A 139 24.32 6.25 21.61
C SER A 139 23.19 5.48 20.90
N HIS A 140 23.27 4.17 20.91
CA HIS A 140 22.22 3.31 20.36
C HIS A 140 20.84 3.63 20.93
N ALA A 141 20.76 3.78 22.27
CA ALA A 141 19.51 4.05 22.96
C ALA A 141 18.86 5.36 22.49
N ALA A 142 19.63 6.45 22.38
CA ALA A 142 19.12 7.74 21.92
C ALA A 142 18.60 7.68 20.48
N ARG A 143 19.31 6.97 19.60
CA ARG A 143 18.88 6.78 18.21
C ARG A 143 17.61 5.94 18.09
N GLU A 144 17.53 4.85 18.82
CA GLU A 144 16.37 3.96 18.81
C GLU A 144 15.12 4.68 19.34
N GLU A 145 15.26 5.49 20.40
CA GLU A 145 14.18 6.32 20.92
C GLU A 145 13.66 7.30 19.86
N ALA A 146 14.56 8.03 19.19
CA ALA A 146 14.20 8.96 18.13
C ALA A 146 13.51 8.26 16.95
N ALA A 147 14.06 7.11 16.50
CA ALA A 147 13.48 6.32 15.43
C ALA A 147 12.07 5.81 15.78
N ARG A 148 11.89 5.28 17.00
CA ARG A 148 10.59 4.85 17.53
C ARG A 148 9.57 5.98 17.49
N LYS A 149 9.97 7.20 17.88
CA LYS A 149 9.08 8.36 17.86
C LYS A 149 8.67 8.76 16.43
N LEU A 150 9.62 8.76 15.49
CA LEU A 150 9.33 9.08 14.09
C LEU A 150 8.41 8.03 13.45
N ILE A 151 8.72 6.75 13.62
CA ILE A 151 7.95 5.65 13.01
C ILE A 151 6.50 5.62 13.53
N SER A 152 6.32 5.85 14.83
CA SER A 152 4.98 5.90 15.45
C SER A 152 4.19 7.19 15.20
N ASN A 153 4.83 8.26 14.73
CA ASN A 153 4.18 9.57 14.53
C ASN A 153 4.27 10.10 13.09
N HIS A 154 4.77 9.29 12.14
CA HIS A 154 5.15 9.77 10.81
C HIS A 154 4.03 10.52 10.09
N SER A 155 2.78 10.06 10.17
CA SER A 155 1.66 10.69 9.46
C SER A 155 1.32 12.09 9.97
N ASN A 156 1.48 12.33 11.27
CA ASN A 156 1.32 13.67 11.85
C ASN A 156 2.50 14.55 11.46
N VAL A 157 3.73 14.04 11.54
CA VAL A 157 4.93 14.79 11.12
C VAL A 157 4.82 15.22 9.65
N VAL A 158 4.38 14.33 8.76
CA VAL A 158 4.17 14.68 7.33
C VAL A 158 3.09 15.76 7.19
N ARG A 159 2.01 15.70 7.98
CA ARG A 159 0.96 16.73 7.96
C ARG A 159 1.50 18.08 8.41
N ASP A 160 2.24 18.11 9.51
CA ASP A 160 2.80 19.34 10.06
C ASP A 160 3.84 19.96 9.11
N CYS A 161 4.73 19.14 8.52
CA CYS A 161 5.75 19.61 7.60
C CYS A 161 5.20 20.06 6.24
N ALA A 162 4.09 19.46 5.78
CA ALA A 162 3.54 19.71 4.44
C ALA A 162 2.24 20.51 4.47
N ASN A 163 1.86 21.09 5.62
CA ASN A 163 0.70 21.97 5.68
C ASN A 163 1.02 23.28 4.93
N PRO A 164 0.27 23.64 3.88
CA PRO A 164 0.39 24.99 3.32
C PRO A 164 -0.06 25.99 4.39
N SER A 165 0.89 26.78 4.90
CA SER A 165 0.63 27.93 5.77
C SER A 165 -0.29 28.94 5.09
#